data_AF-A0A6I8P8E1-F1
#
_entry.id   AF-A0A6I8P8E1-F1
#
_cell.length_a   1.000
_cell.length_b   1.000
_cell.length_c   1.000
_cell.angle_alpha   90.00
_cell.angle_beta   90.00
_cell.angle_gamma   90.00
#
_symmetry.space_group_name_H-M   'P 1'
#
loop_
_entity.id
_entity.type
_entity.pdbx_description
1 polymer ?
#
loop_
_entity_poly.entity_id
_entity_poly.type
_entity_poly.pdbx_seq_one_letter_code
_entity_poly.pdbx_strand_id
1 'polypeptide(L)'
;ETRKEGDFGVLQLFSENQQSQDLRGATEGAGAAAAQQPGTEKPLELATEGAEPESRTRDSTRADCPDPSPLLVGALRVEFSQPVNLESVKESNPEVRNGGRFTPKNCKALQKVAIIIPFRNREEHLKYWLYYLHPILQRQQLDYGVYVINQDGEETFNRAKLLNVGFQEALKDYDYGCFVFSDVDLIPMDDRNTYKCYSQPRHLSVSMDKFGFRLPYNQYFGGVSALSKEQFHKINGFPNNYWGWGGEDDDIYNRLIFRGMTISRPDALIGKCRMIRHSRDQKNEPNPQRFNRISHTRDTMNSDGLNSLSYRVVEIKKYPLYTQITVDIGSPR
;
A
#
# COMPACT_ATOMS: atom_id res chain seq x y z
N GLU A 1 -26.21 -1.33 -37.06
CA GLU A 1 -26.08 0.01 -36.45
C GLU A 1 -26.84 0.00 -35.12
N THR A 2 -26.15 -0.17 -33.98
CA THR A 2 -25.63 0.88 -33.05
C THR A 2 -26.74 1.65 -32.31
N ARG A 3 -26.71 1.91 -30.99
CA ARG A 3 -25.85 1.51 -29.87
C ARG A 3 -26.54 2.02 -28.58
N LYS A 4 -26.57 1.17 -27.55
CA LYS A 4 -26.69 1.39 -26.09
C LYS A 4 -26.92 2.82 -25.54
N GLU A 5 -28.06 3.02 -24.90
CA GLU A 5 -28.23 3.88 -23.72
C GLU A 5 -28.03 3.02 -22.46
N GLY A 6 -27.12 3.39 -21.55
CA GLY A 6 -26.88 2.61 -20.34
C GLY A 6 -25.79 3.13 -19.39
N ASP A 7 -25.04 4.18 -19.74
CA ASP A 7 -23.84 4.59 -18.99
C ASP A 7 -23.99 5.89 -18.17
N PHE A 8 -25.16 6.52 -18.12
CA PHE A 8 -25.33 7.81 -17.42
C PHE A 8 -25.78 7.71 -15.96
N GLY A 9 -26.27 6.56 -15.49
CA GLY A 9 -26.81 6.42 -14.13
C GLY A 9 -25.76 6.34 -13.03
N VAL A 10 -24.50 6.04 -13.38
CA VAL A 10 -23.44 5.81 -12.39
C VAL A 10 -22.91 7.14 -11.85
N LEU A 11 -22.74 8.17 -12.69
CA LEU A 11 -22.14 9.45 -12.31
C LEU A 11 -23.01 10.31 -11.37
N GLN A 12 -24.33 10.19 -11.43
CA GLN A 12 -25.23 11.10 -10.71
C GLN A 12 -25.31 10.80 -9.19
N LEU A 13 -25.13 9.54 -8.80
CA LEU A 13 -25.05 9.14 -7.39
C LEU A 13 -23.76 9.60 -6.69
N PHE A 14 -22.72 10.02 -7.44
CA PHE A 14 -21.46 10.49 -6.87
C PHE A 14 -21.50 11.94 -6.36
N SER A 15 -22.39 12.78 -6.88
CA SER A 15 -22.39 14.21 -6.54
C SER A 15 -23.03 14.53 -5.18
N GLU A 16 -24.01 13.74 -4.75
CA GLU A 16 -24.85 14.10 -3.59
C GLU A 16 -24.18 13.79 -2.25
N ASN A 17 -23.26 12.80 -2.20
CA ASN A 17 -22.67 12.35 -0.94
C ASN A 17 -21.40 13.11 -0.51
N GLN A 18 -20.87 14.01 -1.34
CA GLN A 18 -19.56 14.64 -1.12
C GLN A 18 -19.63 16.12 -0.71
N GLN A 19 -20.79 16.77 -0.87
CA GLN A 19 -20.94 18.22 -0.64
C GLN A 19 -21.13 18.64 0.83
N SER A 20 -21.25 17.73 1.79
CA SER A 20 -21.75 18.10 3.14
C SER A 20 -20.69 18.42 4.21
N GLN A 21 -19.38 18.52 3.93
CA GLN A 21 -18.39 18.58 5.02
C GLN A 21 -17.24 19.60 4.93
N ASP A 22 -17.24 20.52 3.98
CA ASP A 22 -16.19 21.53 3.91
C ASP A 22 -16.70 22.89 4.38
N LEU A 23 -16.32 23.31 5.61
CA LEU A 23 -16.22 24.72 6.03
C LEU A 23 -15.68 24.82 7.47
N ARG A 24 -14.39 25.20 7.61
CA ARG A 24 -13.86 26.30 8.47
C ARG A 24 -12.41 26.06 8.91
N GLY A 25 -11.55 27.04 8.63
CA GLY A 25 -10.41 27.41 9.48
C GLY A 25 -9.03 27.40 8.80
N ALA A 26 -8.59 28.55 8.33
CA ALA A 26 -7.19 28.85 7.97
C ALA A 26 -6.79 30.19 8.61
N THR A 27 -5.57 30.27 9.17
CA THR A 27 -4.69 31.45 9.33
C THR A 27 -3.34 30.93 9.86
N GLU A 28 -2.29 30.89 9.04
CA GLU A 28 -1.23 31.91 8.78
C GLU A 28 -0.14 32.04 9.86
N GLY A 29 1.12 31.99 9.40
CA GLY A 29 2.32 32.30 10.19
C GLY A 29 3.63 31.96 9.44
N ALA A 30 4.16 32.93 8.70
CA ALA A 30 5.39 32.85 7.91
C ALA A 30 6.65 33.19 8.73
N GLY A 31 7.80 32.63 8.34
CA GLY A 31 9.13 33.02 8.85
C GLY A 31 10.23 32.58 7.88
N ALA A 32 10.99 33.56 7.37
CA ALA A 32 11.89 33.46 6.23
C ALA A 32 13.28 32.87 6.55
N ALA A 33 13.89 32.26 5.53
CA ALA A 33 15.26 31.77 5.50
C ALA A 33 16.25 32.85 5.01
N ALA A 34 17.52 32.71 5.38
CA ALA A 34 18.66 33.39 4.77
C ALA A 34 19.72 32.35 4.36
N ALA A 35 20.29 32.55 3.17
CA ALA A 35 21.18 31.67 2.44
C ALA A 35 22.66 31.82 2.83
N GLN A 36 23.47 30.78 2.55
CA GLN A 36 24.82 30.90 1.98
C GLN A 36 25.37 29.52 1.54
N GLN A 37 25.99 29.51 0.36
CA GLN A 37 26.81 28.47 -0.30
C GLN A 37 28.17 29.14 -0.63
N PRO A 38 29.19 28.45 -1.22
CA PRO A 38 29.56 27.04 -1.17
C PRO A 38 31.09 26.85 -0.91
N GLY A 39 31.52 25.60 -0.66
CA GLY A 39 32.94 25.23 -0.62
C GLY A 39 33.14 23.84 -1.20
N THR A 40 33.90 23.77 -2.27
CA THR A 40 34.32 22.58 -3.03
C THR A 40 35.46 21.84 -2.32
N GLU A 41 35.46 20.50 -2.35
CA GLU A 41 36.66 19.70 -2.70
C GLU A 41 36.31 18.21 -2.90
N LYS A 42 37.22 17.53 -3.61
CA LYS A 42 37.04 16.35 -4.47
C LYS A 42 37.66 15.07 -3.81
N PRO A 43 37.69 13.89 -4.45
CA PRO A 43 37.22 12.63 -3.87
C PRO A 43 38.34 11.67 -3.42
N LEU A 44 38.00 10.66 -2.61
CA LEU A 44 38.86 9.51 -2.33
C LEU A 44 38.11 8.19 -2.56
N GLU A 45 38.73 7.32 -3.36
CA GLU A 45 38.31 5.97 -3.73
C GLU A 45 38.69 4.90 -2.67
N LEU A 46 38.05 3.74 -2.86
CA LEU A 46 38.51 2.36 -2.58
C LEU A 46 38.18 1.73 -1.21
N ALA A 47 37.27 0.76 -1.21
CA ALA A 47 37.63 -0.67 -1.27
C ALA A 47 36.40 -1.58 -1.00
N THR A 48 36.27 -2.58 -1.86
CA THR A 48 35.32 -3.70 -1.82
C THR A 48 35.86 -4.83 -0.94
N GLU A 49 35.03 -5.40 -0.08
CA GLU A 49 35.24 -6.74 0.49
C GLU A 49 33.96 -7.58 0.40
N GLY A 50 34.17 -8.88 0.18
CA GLY A 50 33.23 -9.82 -0.43
C GLY A 50 32.12 -10.33 0.50
N ALA A 51 30.99 -10.65 -0.12
CA ALA A 51 29.91 -11.38 0.50
C ALA A 51 29.99 -12.86 0.08
N GLU A 52 30.25 -13.75 1.05
CA GLU A 52 30.07 -15.19 0.89
C GLU A 52 28.58 -15.57 0.88
N PRO A 53 28.13 -16.54 0.05
CA PRO A 53 26.73 -16.93 -0.02
C PRO A 53 26.46 -18.16 0.86
N GLU A 54 25.94 -17.96 2.07
CA GLU A 54 25.33 -19.06 2.83
C GLU A 54 23.79 -19.05 2.73
N SER A 55 23.22 -20.27 2.73
CA SER A 55 21.79 -20.60 2.81
C SER A 55 20.99 -20.71 1.49
N ARG A 56 21.36 -21.68 0.63
CA ARG A 56 20.41 -22.23 -0.38
C ARG A 56 19.93 -23.67 -0.10
N THR A 57 20.40 -24.34 0.95
CA THR A 57 20.20 -25.80 1.12
C THR A 57 19.21 -26.24 2.21
N ARG A 58 18.62 -25.33 3.00
CA ARG A 58 17.71 -25.72 4.12
C ARG A 58 16.20 -25.65 3.82
N ASP A 59 15.79 -25.12 2.68
CA ASP A 59 14.37 -24.78 2.44
C ASP A 59 13.54 -25.93 1.83
N SER A 60 14.16 -27.03 1.40
CA SER A 60 13.44 -28.12 0.70
C SER A 60 12.89 -29.23 1.59
N THR A 61 13.13 -29.21 2.91
CA THR A 61 12.78 -30.32 3.82
C THR A 61 11.64 -30.04 4.79
N ARG A 62 11.07 -28.82 4.79
CA ARG A 62 9.95 -28.46 5.68
C ARG A 62 8.62 -28.67 4.99
N ALA A 63 7.64 -29.21 5.72
CA ALA A 63 6.25 -29.26 5.26
C ALA A 63 5.70 -27.84 5.05
N ASP A 64 4.77 -27.71 4.11
CA ASP A 64 4.07 -26.46 3.86
C ASP A 64 3.24 -26.03 5.09
N CYS A 65 3.13 -24.71 5.31
CA CYS A 65 2.28 -24.18 6.37
C CYS A 65 0.80 -24.49 6.08
N PRO A 66 0.01 -24.83 7.12
CA PRO A 66 -1.42 -25.09 6.95
C PRO A 66 -2.20 -23.84 6.50
N ASP A 67 -3.29 -24.07 5.77
CA ASP A 67 -4.23 -23.04 5.35
C ASP A 67 -5.67 -23.48 5.70
N PRO A 68 -6.37 -22.80 6.63
CA PRO A 68 -5.93 -21.61 7.36
C PRO A 68 -4.85 -21.92 8.42
N SER A 69 -4.09 -20.90 8.82
CA SER A 69 -3.14 -21.01 9.93
C SER A 69 -3.86 -21.37 11.24
N PRO A 70 -3.33 -22.31 12.05
CA PRO A 70 -3.87 -22.66 13.37
C PRO A 70 -3.56 -21.60 14.43
N LEU A 71 -2.76 -20.57 14.11
CA LEU A 71 -2.34 -19.54 15.06
C LEU A 71 -3.31 -18.35 15.12
N LEU A 72 -4.33 -18.32 14.25
CA LEU A 72 -5.29 -17.22 14.17
C LEU A 72 -6.16 -17.14 15.43
N VAL A 73 -6.42 -15.93 15.93
CA VAL A 73 -7.24 -15.72 17.13
C VAL A 73 -8.62 -15.12 16.82
N GLY A 74 -8.88 -14.72 15.57
CA GLY A 74 -10.13 -14.14 15.13
C GLY A 74 -10.19 -12.64 15.40
N ALA A 75 -11.31 -12.19 15.97
CA ALA A 75 -11.60 -10.78 16.18
C ALA A 75 -10.62 -10.11 17.17
N LEU A 76 -10.17 -8.91 16.83
CA LEU A 76 -9.18 -8.14 17.56
C LEU A 76 -9.76 -6.80 18.02
N ARG A 77 -9.38 -6.37 19.23
CA ARG A 77 -9.65 -5.02 19.72
C ARG A 77 -8.58 -4.07 19.18
N VAL A 78 -8.99 -3.14 18.32
CA VAL A 78 -8.11 -2.13 17.72
C VAL A 78 -8.46 -0.76 18.27
N GLU A 79 -7.51 -0.08 18.90
CA GLU A 79 -7.64 1.26 19.50
C GLU A 79 -6.42 2.15 19.20
N PHE A 80 -6.64 3.47 19.18
CA PHE A 80 -5.64 4.48 18.83
C PHE A 80 -5.48 5.55 19.93
N SER A 81 -5.80 5.19 21.17
CA SER A 81 -5.79 6.10 22.31
C SER A 81 -4.45 6.15 23.04
N GLN A 82 -3.55 5.18 22.79
CA GLN A 82 -2.28 5.04 23.50
C GLN A 82 -1.11 5.19 22.53
N PRO A 83 -0.10 6.03 22.85
CA PRO A 83 1.06 6.21 21.99
C PRO A 83 1.83 4.90 21.82
N VAL A 84 2.40 4.70 20.64
CA VAL A 84 3.17 3.49 20.30
C VAL A 84 4.67 3.79 20.33
N ASN A 85 5.43 2.96 21.04
CA ASN A 85 6.89 2.97 21.02
C ASN A 85 7.42 1.82 20.13
N LEU A 86 8.17 2.16 19.07
CA LEU A 86 8.68 1.16 18.12
C LEU A 86 9.75 0.23 18.71
N GLU A 87 10.51 0.65 19.73
CA GLU A 87 11.44 -0.27 20.40
C GLU A 87 10.67 -1.35 21.16
N SER A 88 9.58 -0.99 21.85
CA SER A 88 8.70 -1.98 22.49
C SER A 88 8.00 -2.89 21.48
N VAL A 89 7.63 -2.38 20.29
CA VAL A 89 7.08 -3.20 19.20
C VAL A 89 8.12 -4.21 18.72
N LYS A 90 9.37 -3.78 18.52
CA LYS A 90 10.49 -4.64 18.13
C LYS A 90 10.78 -5.71 19.17
N GLU A 91 10.85 -5.35 20.45
CA GLU A 91 11.06 -6.29 21.56
C GLU A 91 9.95 -7.33 21.64
N SER A 92 8.70 -6.94 21.38
CA SER A 92 7.54 -7.84 21.36
C SER A 92 7.46 -8.71 20.10
N ASN A 93 8.27 -8.43 19.08
CA ASN A 93 8.29 -9.15 17.80
C ASN A 93 9.72 -9.58 17.43
N PRO A 94 10.39 -10.39 18.27
CA PRO A 94 11.81 -10.73 18.11
C PRO A 94 12.12 -11.55 16.84
N GLU A 95 11.10 -12.16 16.25
CA GLU A 95 11.20 -12.94 15.02
C GLU A 95 11.19 -12.08 13.74
N VAL A 96 10.81 -10.80 13.86
CA VAL A 96 10.89 -9.85 12.75
C VAL A 96 12.33 -9.40 12.61
N ARG A 97 12.93 -9.72 11.47
CA ARG A 97 14.31 -9.40 11.11
C ARG A 97 14.40 -8.02 10.48
N ASN A 98 15.61 -7.47 10.48
CA ASN A 98 15.90 -6.15 9.90
C ASN A 98 15.32 -5.97 8.50
N GLY A 99 14.77 -4.80 8.23
CA GLY A 99 13.96 -4.49 7.05
C GLY A 99 12.50 -4.93 7.15
N GLY A 100 12.02 -5.35 8.32
CA GLY A 100 10.63 -5.80 8.52
C GLY A 100 10.32 -7.16 7.89
N ARG A 101 11.31 -8.06 7.89
CA ARG A 101 11.21 -9.37 7.21
C ARG A 101 10.87 -10.48 8.20
N PHE A 102 9.93 -11.34 7.86
CA PHE A 102 9.58 -12.51 8.65
C PHE A 102 9.30 -13.71 7.75
N THR A 103 9.68 -14.90 8.23
CA THR A 103 9.39 -16.18 7.58
C THR A 103 9.16 -17.22 8.67
N PRO A 104 8.12 -18.07 8.61
CA PRO A 104 7.86 -19.07 9.64
C PRO A 104 9.04 -20.05 9.82
N LYS A 105 9.36 -20.38 11.07
CA LYS A 105 10.47 -21.31 11.39
C LYS A 105 10.10 -22.79 11.23
N ASN A 106 8.83 -23.14 11.43
CA ASN A 106 8.40 -24.54 11.60
C ASN A 106 7.74 -25.15 10.35
N CYS A 107 7.45 -24.33 9.33
CA CYS A 107 6.83 -24.74 8.08
C CYS A 107 7.27 -23.80 6.96
N LYS A 108 7.06 -24.22 5.72
CA LYS A 108 7.32 -23.39 4.53
C LYS A 108 6.08 -22.56 4.22
N ALA A 109 6.21 -21.23 4.21
CA ALA A 109 5.09 -20.35 3.90
C ALA A 109 4.56 -20.59 2.48
N LEU A 110 3.23 -20.63 2.33
CA LEU A 110 2.58 -20.85 1.04
C LEU A 110 2.75 -19.69 0.06
N GLN A 111 2.96 -18.47 0.57
CA GLN A 111 3.14 -17.27 -0.24
C GLN A 111 4.22 -16.36 0.32
N LYS A 112 4.98 -15.77 -0.61
CA LYS A 112 5.93 -14.68 -0.36
C LYS A 112 5.23 -13.35 -0.65
N VAL A 113 5.05 -12.52 0.37
CA VAL A 113 4.19 -11.32 0.32
C VAL A 113 5.01 -10.05 0.56
N ALA A 114 5.01 -9.15 -0.41
CA ALA A 114 5.46 -7.76 -0.20
C ALA A 114 4.27 -6.91 0.22
N ILE A 115 4.37 -6.26 1.38
CA ILE A 115 3.35 -5.30 1.85
C ILE A 115 3.86 -3.91 1.54
N ILE A 116 3.16 -3.22 0.65
CA ILE A 116 3.52 -1.92 0.10
C ILE A 116 2.60 -0.85 0.70
N ILE A 117 3.21 0.13 1.36
CA ILE A 117 2.53 1.23 2.04
C ILE A 117 2.95 2.54 1.37
N PRO A 118 2.05 3.24 0.66
CA PRO A 118 2.34 4.57 0.12
C PRO A 118 2.35 5.58 1.28
N PHE A 119 3.36 6.44 1.34
CA PHE A 119 3.64 7.19 2.57
C PHE A 119 4.18 8.59 2.32
N ARG A 120 3.79 9.53 3.20
CA ARG A 120 4.44 10.82 3.42
C ARG A 120 3.94 11.43 4.74
N ASN A 121 4.84 11.81 5.65
CA ASN A 121 4.54 12.54 6.89
C ASN A 121 3.41 11.91 7.75
N ARG A 122 3.41 10.58 7.90
CA ARG A 122 2.40 9.81 8.66
C ARG A 122 3.03 8.89 9.72
N GLU A 123 4.10 9.34 10.36
CA GLU A 123 4.94 8.52 11.24
C GLU A 123 4.14 7.91 12.38
N GLU A 124 3.25 8.68 13.03
CA GLU A 124 2.40 8.17 14.11
C GLU A 124 1.42 7.08 13.63
N HIS A 125 0.89 7.20 12.40
CA HIS A 125 0.03 6.16 11.84
C HIS A 125 0.81 4.90 11.54
N LEU A 126 2.02 5.04 10.98
CA LEU A 126 2.90 3.90 10.70
C LEU A 126 3.25 3.15 11.99
N LYS A 127 3.46 3.85 13.11
CA LYS A 127 3.69 3.19 14.41
C LYS A 127 2.53 2.28 14.81
N TYR A 128 1.29 2.77 14.73
CA TYR A 128 0.10 1.93 14.98
C TYR A 128 0.00 0.78 13.99
N TRP A 129 0.26 1.04 12.70
CA TRP A 129 0.24 0.00 11.66
C TRP A 129 1.21 -1.13 12.00
N LEU A 130 2.46 -0.81 12.30
CA LEU A 130 3.48 -1.80 12.65
C LEU A 130 3.12 -2.56 13.94
N TYR A 131 2.62 -1.85 14.96
CA TYR A 131 2.18 -2.45 16.22
C TYR A 131 1.10 -3.52 16.02
N TYR A 132 0.07 -3.22 15.20
CA TYR A 132 -1.02 -4.17 14.98
C TYR A 132 -0.67 -5.24 13.94
N LEU A 133 -0.06 -4.88 12.83
CA LEU A 133 0.09 -5.79 11.68
C LEU A 133 1.20 -6.81 11.89
N HIS A 134 2.32 -6.49 12.53
CA HIS A 134 3.38 -7.50 12.71
C HIS A 134 2.90 -8.76 13.42
N PRO A 135 2.22 -8.69 14.58
CA PRO A 135 1.67 -9.88 15.22
C PRO A 135 0.65 -10.62 14.34
N ILE A 136 -0.21 -9.89 13.61
CA ILE A 136 -1.23 -10.46 12.72
C ILE A 136 -0.59 -11.26 11.59
N LEU A 137 0.37 -10.66 10.89
CA LEU A 137 1.04 -11.28 9.74
C LEU A 137 1.86 -12.50 10.13
N GLN A 138 2.49 -12.49 11.31
CA GLN A 138 3.19 -13.65 11.86
C GLN A 138 2.22 -14.81 12.16
N ARG A 139 1.06 -14.53 12.78
CA ARG A 139 0.01 -15.54 12.99
C ARG A 139 -0.57 -16.08 11.69
N GLN A 140 -0.54 -15.29 10.62
CA GLN A 140 -0.94 -15.73 9.27
C GLN A 140 0.10 -16.62 8.57
N GLN A 141 1.27 -16.86 9.17
CA GLN A 141 2.33 -17.73 8.66
C GLN A 141 2.82 -17.37 7.25
N LEU A 142 2.93 -16.07 6.96
CA LEU A 142 3.41 -15.53 5.68
C LEU A 142 4.94 -15.41 5.68
N ASP A 143 5.58 -15.58 4.51
CA ASP A 143 6.94 -15.07 4.26
C ASP A 143 6.80 -13.64 3.74
N TYR A 144 6.97 -12.63 4.60
CA TYR A 144 6.63 -11.26 4.26
C TYR A 144 7.77 -10.25 4.45
N GLY A 145 7.63 -9.12 3.76
CA GLY A 145 8.39 -7.90 3.99
C GLY A 145 7.50 -6.66 3.96
N VAL A 146 7.81 -5.68 4.81
CA VAL A 146 7.09 -4.40 4.89
C VAL A 146 7.90 -3.30 4.21
N TYR A 147 7.33 -2.69 3.19
CA TYR A 147 7.94 -1.63 2.38
C TYR A 147 7.11 -0.35 2.49
N VAL A 148 7.70 0.68 3.09
CA VAL A 148 7.13 2.02 3.20
C VAL A 148 7.72 2.87 2.07
N ILE A 149 6.89 3.24 1.11
CA ILE A 149 7.31 3.99 -0.08
C ILE A 149 7.04 5.47 0.19
N ASN A 150 8.08 6.16 0.64
CA ASN A 150 8.03 7.54 1.06
C ASN A 150 8.19 8.48 -0.14
N GLN A 151 7.20 9.34 -0.39
CA GLN A 151 7.30 10.36 -1.44
C GLN A 151 8.20 11.51 -0.98
N ASP A 152 9.29 11.74 -1.70
CA ASP A 152 10.19 12.86 -1.46
C ASP A 152 9.55 14.19 -1.90
N GLY A 153 9.93 15.26 -1.22
CA GLY A 153 9.50 16.62 -1.51
C GLY A 153 8.01 16.92 -1.22
N GLU A 154 7.60 18.09 -1.71
CA GLU A 154 6.40 18.79 -1.27
C GLU A 154 5.28 18.84 -2.32
N GLU A 155 5.45 18.11 -3.43
CA GLU A 155 4.50 18.03 -4.54
C GLU A 155 3.20 17.33 -4.15
N THR A 156 2.19 17.37 -5.01
CA THR A 156 0.93 16.64 -4.78
C THR A 156 1.20 15.14 -4.54
N PHE A 157 0.52 14.55 -3.56
CA PHE A 157 0.68 13.12 -3.27
C PHE A 157 0.16 12.27 -4.43
N ASN A 158 0.85 11.18 -4.78
CA ASN A 158 0.43 10.26 -5.82
C ASN A 158 0.50 8.81 -5.34
N ARG A 159 -0.61 8.38 -4.75
CA ARG A 159 -0.75 7.07 -4.13
C ARG A 159 -0.45 5.93 -5.10
N ALA A 160 -1.15 5.85 -6.23
CA ALA A 160 -1.02 4.76 -7.19
C ALA A 160 0.40 4.62 -7.76
N LYS A 161 1.08 5.75 -8.03
CA LYS A 161 2.47 5.74 -8.52
C LYS A 161 3.44 5.20 -7.48
N LEU A 162 3.28 5.54 -6.20
CA LEU A 162 4.10 4.97 -5.11
C LEU A 162 3.88 3.45 -4.96
N LEU A 163 2.66 2.96 -5.17
CA LEU A 163 2.38 1.53 -5.15
C LEU A 163 3.10 0.78 -6.29
N ASN A 164 3.14 1.37 -7.49
CA ASN A 164 3.95 0.86 -8.61
C ASN A 164 5.45 0.82 -8.28
N VAL A 165 5.97 1.89 -7.65
CA VAL A 165 7.38 1.94 -7.19
C VAL A 165 7.64 0.82 -6.19
N GLY A 166 6.78 0.65 -5.19
CA GLY A 166 6.95 -0.41 -4.18
C GLY A 166 6.93 -1.81 -4.77
N PHE A 167 6.08 -2.06 -5.78
CA PHE A 167 6.10 -3.32 -6.53
C PHE A 167 7.47 -3.57 -7.19
N GLN A 168 8.02 -2.58 -7.90
CA GLN A 168 9.30 -2.69 -8.59
C GLN A 168 10.48 -2.85 -7.61
N GLU A 169 10.53 -2.06 -6.55
CA GLU A 169 11.63 -2.10 -5.60
C GLU A 169 11.61 -3.35 -4.71
N ALA A 170 10.44 -3.82 -4.28
CA ALA A 170 10.34 -5.05 -3.49
C ALA A 170 10.87 -6.27 -4.26
N LEU A 171 10.62 -6.33 -5.58
CA LEU A 171 11.13 -7.40 -6.45
C LEU A 171 12.66 -7.41 -6.61
N LYS A 172 13.34 -6.29 -6.35
CA LYS A 172 14.82 -6.25 -6.33
C LYS A 172 15.40 -6.87 -5.07
N ASP A 173 14.65 -6.86 -3.97
CA ASP A 173 15.09 -7.39 -2.67
C ASP A 173 14.77 -8.90 -2.53
N TYR A 174 13.65 -9.37 -3.08
CA TYR A 174 13.24 -10.78 -2.99
C TYR A 174 12.21 -11.17 -4.06
N ASP A 175 12.16 -12.45 -4.43
CA ASP A 175 11.21 -12.97 -5.43
C ASP A 175 9.81 -13.16 -4.83
N TYR A 176 9.13 -12.03 -4.57
CA TYR A 176 7.75 -12.00 -4.09
C TYR A 176 6.78 -12.44 -5.18
N GLY A 177 5.82 -13.29 -4.80
CA GLY A 177 4.73 -13.74 -5.67
C GLY A 177 3.42 -12.99 -5.43
N CYS A 178 3.29 -12.31 -4.30
CA CYS A 178 2.09 -11.60 -3.87
C CYS A 178 2.44 -10.20 -3.36
N PHE A 179 1.57 -9.23 -3.68
CA PHE A 179 1.71 -7.84 -3.27
C PHE A 179 0.43 -7.39 -2.60
N VAL A 180 0.55 -6.93 -1.35
CA VAL A 180 -0.53 -6.30 -0.61
C VAL A 180 -0.28 -4.80 -0.63
N PHE A 181 -1.22 -4.03 -1.15
CA PHE A 181 -1.18 -2.58 -1.17
C PHE A 181 -2.08 -2.08 -0.04
N SER A 182 -1.51 -1.43 0.97
CA SER A 182 -2.21 -1.04 2.19
C SER A 182 -2.04 0.44 2.44
N ASP A 183 -3.15 1.15 2.63
CA ASP A 183 -3.11 2.46 3.27
C ASP A 183 -2.56 2.31 4.71
N VAL A 184 -1.75 3.28 5.15
CA VAL A 184 -1.07 3.26 6.46
C VAL A 184 -2.05 3.42 7.63
N ASP A 185 -3.24 3.95 7.37
CA ASP A 185 -4.26 4.27 8.37
C ASP A 185 -5.32 3.18 8.55
N LEU A 186 -5.24 2.05 7.83
CA LEU A 186 -6.22 0.96 7.92
C LEU A 186 -5.68 -0.26 8.64
N ILE A 187 -6.33 -0.62 9.75
CA ILE A 187 -5.97 -1.77 10.58
C ILE A 187 -7.09 -2.82 10.54
N PRO A 188 -6.80 -4.10 10.23
CA PRO A 188 -7.80 -5.15 10.24
C PRO A 188 -8.24 -5.47 11.67
N MET A 189 -9.54 -5.74 11.84
CA MET A 189 -10.15 -6.07 13.14
C MET A 189 -10.32 -7.58 13.35
N ASP A 190 -9.84 -8.40 12.42
CA ASP A 190 -9.90 -9.86 12.50
C ASP A 190 -8.72 -10.47 11.74
N ASP A 191 -7.90 -11.30 12.40
CA ASP A 191 -6.72 -11.88 11.75
C ASP A 191 -7.03 -13.04 10.79
N ARG A 192 -8.29 -13.51 10.74
CA ARG A 192 -8.79 -14.41 9.69
C ARG A 192 -8.90 -13.70 8.34
N ASN A 193 -8.82 -12.37 8.30
CA ASN A 193 -8.63 -11.62 7.06
C ASN A 193 -7.17 -11.74 6.61
N THR A 194 -6.81 -12.83 5.95
CA THR A 194 -5.41 -13.13 5.61
C THR A 194 -4.85 -12.21 4.53
N TYR A 195 -3.72 -11.53 4.81
CA TYR A 195 -3.03 -10.57 3.93
C TYR A 195 -2.19 -11.31 2.87
N LYS A 196 -2.89 -12.03 1.98
CA LYS A 196 -2.29 -12.80 0.89
C LYS A 196 -3.11 -12.68 -0.39
N CYS A 197 -2.58 -13.25 -1.47
CA CYS A 197 -3.20 -13.22 -2.79
C CYS A 197 -4.06 -14.45 -3.02
N TYR A 198 -5.03 -14.31 -3.92
CA TYR A 198 -5.99 -15.35 -4.29
C TYR A 198 -6.05 -15.49 -5.82
N SER A 199 -6.83 -16.45 -6.32
CA SER A 199 -7.04 -16.66 -7.77
C SER A 199 -7.58 -15.43 -8.49
N GLN A 200 -8.30 -14.57 -7.78
CA GLN A 200 -8.80 -13.27 -8.24
C GLN A 200 -8.24 -12.14 -7.37
N PRO A 201 -8.06 -10.93 -7.91
CA PRO A 201 -7.66 -9.74 -7.15
C PRO A 201 -8.47 -9.60 -5.87
N ARG A 202 -7.78 -9.41 -4.75
CA ARG A 202 -8.39 -9.44 -3.42
C ARG A 202 -8.60 -8.02 -2.90
N HIS A 203 -9.82 -7.68 -2.51
CA HIS A 203 -10.11 -6.49 -1.72
C HIS A 203 -10.22 -6.90 -0.25
N LEU A 204 -9.32 -6.41 0.60
CA LEU A 204 -9.20 -6.82 2.01
C LEU A 204 -9.98 -5.90 2.96
N SER A 205 -10.10 -4.60 2.67
CA SER A 205 -10.81 -3.61 3.50
C SER A 205 -12.28 -3.41 3.09
N VAL A 206 -13.06 -4.48 3.09
CA VAL A 206 -14.45 -4.47 2.59
C VAL A 206 -15.45 -3.75 3.50
N SER A 207 -15.13 -3.61 4.79
CA SER A 207 -16.04 -3.10 5.80
C SER A 207 -15.31 -2.15 6.76
N MET A 208 -15.18 -0.88 6.37
CA MET A 208 -14.47 0.12 7.18
C MET A 208 -15.40 0.87 8.14
N ASP A 209 -14.91 1.16 9.34
CA ASP A 209 -15.65 1.94 10.36
C ASP A 209 -16.06 3.34 9.87
N LYS A 210 -15.20 4.01 9.09
CA LYS A 210 -15.49 5.33 8.47
C LYS A 210 -16.72 5.33 7.56
N PHE A 211 -17.09 4.16 7.03
CA PHE A 211 -18.27 3.95 6.17
C PHE A 211 -19.37 3.17 6.89
N GLY A 212 -19.36 3.16 8.23
CA GLY A 212 -20.36 2.45 9.03
C GLY A 212 -20.31 0.94 8.86
N PHE A 213 -19.13 0.37 8.59
CA PHE A 213 -18.93 -1.06 8.32
C PHE A 213 -19.74 -1.58 7.12
N ARG A 214 -19.82 -0.76 6.06
CA ARG A 214 -20.45 -1.11 4.79
C ARG A 214 -19.50 -0.82 3.64
N LEU A 215 -19.62 -1.61 2.58
CA LEU A 215 -18.94 -1.33 1.33
C LEU A 215 -19.59 -0.09 0.69
N PRO A 216 -18.83 0.97 0.34
CA PRO A 216 -19.41 2.20 -0.22
C PRO A 216 -20.24 1.97 -1.48
N TYR A 217 -19.72 1.14 -2.38
CA TYR A 217 -20.36 0.68 -3.62
C TYR A 217 -19.65 -0.58 -4.13
N ASN A 218 -20.30 -1.37 -4.99
CA ASN A 218 -19.82 -2.71 -5.36
C ASN A 218 -18.45 -2.73 -6.06
N GLN A 219 -18.12 -1.66 -6.78
CA GLN A 219 -16.87 -1.47 -7.52
C GLN A 219 -15.72 -0.99 -6.63
N TYR A 220 -15.99 -0.61 -5.38
CA TYR A 220 -14.97 -0.04 -4.49
C TYR A 220 -13.79 -1.01 -4.25
N PHE A 221 -12.57 -0.53 -4.52
CA PHE A 221 -11.33 -1.29 -4.41
C PHE A 221 -10.21 -0.53 -3.66
N GLY A 222 -10.58 0.54 -2.96
CA GLY A 222 -9.65 1.36 -2.17
C GLY A 222 -9.30 0.77 -0.80
N GLY A 223 -8.35 1.39 -0.10
CA GLY A 223 -7.91 0.96 1.22
C GLY A 223 -6.81 -0.10 1.17
N VAL A 224 -7.19 -1.37 1.29
CA VAL A 224 -6.27 -2.52 1.31
C VAL A 224 -6.68 -3.53 0.25
N SER A 225 -5.75 -3.85 -0.66
CA SER A 225 -5.95 -4.84 -1.72
C SER A 225 -4.73 -5.76 -1.86
N ALA A 226 -4.90 -6.92 -2.49
CA ALA A 226 -3.80 -7.82 -2.82
C ALA A 226 -3.91 -8.36 -4.25
N LEU A 227 -2.81 -8.26 -4.99
CA LEU A 227 -2.69 -8.80 -6.34
C LEU A 227 -1.43 -9.67 -6.42
N SER A 228 -1.56 -10.83 -7.07
CA SER A 228 -0.39 -11.63 -7.43
C SER A 228 0.48 -10.87 -8.44
N LYS A 229 1.75 -11.26 -8.53
CA LYS A 229 2.69 -10.75 -9.55
C LYS A 229 2.09 -10.79 -10.96
N GLU A 230 1.43 -11.91 -11.30
CA GLU A 230 0.77 -12.09 -12.59
C GLU A 230 -0.42 -11.14 -12.79
N GLN A 231 -1.32 -11.03 -11.80
CA GLN A 231 -2.48 -10.13 -11.86
C GLN A 231 -2.05 -8.67 -12.04
N PHE A 232 -1.01 -8.25 -11.31
CA PHE A 232 -0.48 -6.89 -11.38
C PHE A 232 0.17 -6.58 -12.74
N HIS A 233 0.99 -7.50 -13.27
CA HIS A 233 1.55 -7.34 -14.62
C HIS A 233 0.47 -7.35 -15.70
N LYS A 234 -0.56 -8.19 -15.58
CA LYS A 234 -1.65 -8.30 -16.55
C LYS A 234 -2.38 -6.97 -16.77
N ILE A 235 -2.48 -6.13 -15.75
CA ILE A 235 -3.09 -4.79 -15.84
C ILE A 235 -2.10 -3.66 -16.13
N ASN A 236 -0.83 -3.98 -16.41
CA ASN A 236 0.25 -2.99 -16.53
C ASN A 236 0.41 -2.16 -15.25
N GLY A 237 0.21 -2.76 -14.07
CA GLY A 237 0.16 -2.03 -12.79
C GLY A 237 -0.92 -0.94 -12.74
N PHE A 238 -0.71 0.01 -11.86
CA PHE A 238 -1.66 1.09 -11.54
C PHE A 238 -1.37 2.36 -12.36
N PRO A 239 -2.34 3.29 -12.51
CA PRO A 239 -2.09 4.54 -13.24
C PRO A 239 -1.07 5.43 -12.51
N ASN A 240 -0.17 6.10 -13.24
CA ASN A 240 0.81 7.01 -12.65
C ASN A 240 0.34 8.47 -12.63
N ASN A 241 -0.77 8.79 -13.28
CA ASN A 241 -1.20 10.17 -13.54
C ASN A 241 -2.31 10.68 -12.61
N TYR A 242 -2.61 9.96 -11.52
CA TYR A 242 -3.54 10.38 -10.48
C TYR A 242 -2.81 11.16 -9.40
N TRP A 243 -2.74 12.46 -9.58
CA TRP A 243 -2.19 13.40 -8.60
C TRP A 243 -3.31 13.98 -7.74
N GLY A 244 -3.21 13.79 -6.43
CA GLY A 244 -4.22 14.22 -5.46
C GLY A 244 -5.21 13.11 -5.14
N TRP A 245 -6.27 13.48 -4.42
CA TRP A 245 -7.17 12.51 -3.81
C TRP A 245 -8.24 12.00 -4.79
N GLY A 246 -8.31 10.68 -4.91
CA GLY A 246 -9.49 9.94 -5.38
C GLY A 246 -9.50 9.55 -6.87
N GLY A 247 -10.15 8.42 -7.13
CA GLY A 247 -10.49 7.88 -8.44
C GLY A 247 -9.44 6.94 -9.05
N GLU A 248 -8.25 6.84 -8.46
CA GLU A 248 -7.23 5.88 -8.89
C GLU A 248 -7.67 4.44 -8.56
N ASP A 249 -8.35 4.24 -7.44
CA ASP A 249 -8.91 2.95 -7.03
C ASP A 249 -9.95 2.42 -8.03
N ASP A 250 -10.75 3.33 -8.57
CA ASP A 250 -11.78 3.04 -9.57
C ASP A 250 -11.17 2.70 -10.94
N ASP A 251 -10.09 3.40 -11.32
CA ASP A 251 -9.30 3.05 -12.51
C ASP A 251 -8.68 1.66 -12.35
N ILE A 252 -8.08 1.36 -11.19
CA ILE A 252 -7.56 0.03 -10.88
C ILE A 252 -8.65 -1.04 -10.99
N TYR A 253 -9.84 -0.81 -10.41
CA TYR A 253 -10.97 -1.71 -10.57
C TYR A 253 -11.31 -1.93 -12.05
N ASN A 254 -11.43 -0.86 -12.84
CA ASN A 254 -11.73 -0.94 -14.27
C ASN A 254 -10.67 -1.74 -15.04
N ARG A 255 -9.38 -1.53 -14.75
CA ARG A 255 -8.29 -2.32 -15.36
C ARG A 255 -8.45 -3.80 -15.09
N LEU A 256 -8.79 -4.17 -13.85
CA LEU A 256 -9.00 -5.56 -13.45
C LEU A 256 -10.14 -6.19 -14.26
N ILE A 257 -11.29 -5.50 -14.34
CA ILE A 257 -12.46 -5.95 -15.09
C ILE A 257 -12.16 -6.05 -16.60
N PHE A 258 -11.46 -5.08 -17.19
CA PHE A 258 -11.07 -5.13 -18.61
C PHE A 258 -10.09 -6.25 -18.95
N ARG A 259 -9.37 -6.79 -17.95
CA ARG A 259 -8.55 -8.00 -18.10
C ARG A 259 -9.27 -9.29 -17.73
N GLY A 260 -10.60 -9.25 -17.61
CA GLY A 260 -11.47 -10.40 -17.37
C GLY A 260 -11.35 -10.96 -15.95
N MET A 261 -10.85 -10.18 -15.00
CA MET A 261 -10.79 -10.58 -13.59
C MET A 261 -12.05 -10.12 -12.85
N THR A 262 -12.33 -10.76 -11.71
CA THR A 262 -13.38 -10.38 -10.78
C THR A 262 -12.76 -10.04 -9.42
N ILE A 263 -13.53 -9.41 -8.51
CA ILE A 263 -13.00 -9.03 -7.20
C ILE A 263 -13.35 -10.10 -6.16
N SER A 264 -12.33 -10.69 -5.55
CA SER A 264 -12.45 -11.56 -4.38
C SER A 264 -12.52 -10.72 -3.10
N ARG A 265 -13.40 -11.09 -2.16
CA ARG A 265 -13.61 -10.39 -0.89
C ARG A 265 -13.74 -11.39 0.27
N PRO A 266 -13.24 -11.06 1.48
CA PRO A 266 -13.58 -11.83 2.68
C PRO A 266 -15.07 -11.67 3.00
N ASP A 267 -15.57 -12.52 3.89
CA ASP A 267 -16.82 -12.25 4.59
C ASP A 267 -16.75 -10.87 5.26
N ALA A 268 -17.86 -10.12 5.23
CA ALA A 268 -17.88 -8.73 5.69
C ALA A 268 -17.59 -8.58 7.20
N LEU A 269 -17.88 -9.60 8.03
CA LEU A 269 -17.55 -9.58 9.45
C LEU A 269 -16.05 -9.74 9.69
N ILE A 270 -15.41 -10.61 8.91
CA ILE A 270 -13.96 -10.84 8.95
C ILE A 270 -13.22 -9.66 8.32
N GLY A 271 -13.75 -9.08 7.25
CA GLY A 271 -13.15 -7.97 6.51
C GLY A 271 -13.35 -6.59 7.15
N LYS A 272 -13.61 -6.53 8.47
CA LYS A 272 -13.72 -5.27 9.19
C LYS A 272 -12.37 -4.61 9.36
N CYS A 273 -12.31 -3.31 9.09
CA CYS A 273 -11.13 -2.48 9.30
C CYS A 273 -11.48 -1.23 10.09
N ARG A 274 -10.54 -0.78 10.93
CA ARG A 274 -10.62 0.47 11.66
C ARG A 274 -9.64 1.48 11.06
N MET A 275 -10.13 2.68 10.77
CA MET A 275 -9.32 3.78 10.26
C MET A 275 -8.73 4.60 11.41
N ILE A 276 -7.42 4.83 11.38
CA ILE A 276 -6.74 5.82 12.22
C ILE A 276 -7.20 7.20 11.75
N ARG A 277 -7.94 7.90 12.61
CA ARG A 277 -8.56 9.17 12.23
C ARG A 277 -7.50 10.25 12.01
N HIS A 278 -7.71 11.06 10.99
CA HIS A 278 -6.91 12.24 10.71
C HIS A 278 -7.73 13.31 9.99
N SER A 279 -7.29 14.58 10.09
CA SER A 279 -7.77 15.64 9.21
C SER A 279 -7.32 15.38 7.77
N ARG A 280 -7.99 15.97 6.77
CA ARG A 280 -7.51 15.89 5.38
C ARG A 280 -6.06 16.39 5.30
N ASP A 281 -5.26 15.68 4.50
CA ASP A 281 -3.86 16.04 4.29
C ASP A 281 -3.76 17.33 3.48
N GLN A 282 -2.98 18.27 3.98
CA GLN A 282 -2.58 19.43 3.19
C GLN A 282 -1.88 18.92 1.92
N LYS A 283 -2.23 19.48 0.75
CA LYS A 283 -1.70 19.09 -0.58
C LYS A 283 -2.15 17.73 -1.12
N ASN A 284 -3.23 17.17 -0.56
CA ASN A 284 -3.93 16.02 -1.14
C ASN A 284 -5.37 16.41 -1.52
N GLU A 285 -5.50 17.54 -2.22
CA GLU A 285 -6.81 18.04 -2.67
C GLU A 285 -7.49 17.05 -3.61
N PRO A 286 -8.84 17.04 -3.66
CA PRO A 286 -9.57 16.18 -4.59
C PRO A 286 -9.09 16.37 -6.02
N ASN A 287 -8.67 15.29 -6.68
CA ASN A 287 -8.20 15.34 -8.06
C ASN A 287 -9.37 15.81 -8.96
N PRO A 288 -9.26 16.98 -9.63
CA PRO A 288 -10.35 17.52 -10.44
C PRO A 288 -10.58 16.69 -11.71
N GLN A 289 -9.60 15.92 -12.14
CA GLN A 289 -9.66 15.10 -13.36
C GLN A 289 -10.12 13.66 -13.09
N ARG A 290 -10.43 13.29 -11.83
CA ARG A 290 -10.69 11.90 -11.43
C ARG A 290 -11.75 11.19 -12.29
N PHE A 291 -12.90 11.82 -12.51
CA PHE A 291 -13.99 11.22 -13.28
C PHE A 291 -13.66 11.08 -14.76
N ASN A 292 -12.98 12.09 -15.33
CA ASN A 292 -12.52 12.03 -16.71
C ASN A 292 -11.48 10.91 -16.89
N ARG A 293 -10.53 10.76 -15.97
CA ARG A 293 -9.52 9.69 -16.06
C ARG A 293 -10.17 8.30 -15.94
N ILE A 294 -11.13 8.12 -15.03
CA ILE A 294 -11.89 6.88 -14.87
C ILE A 294 -12.57 6.51 -16.20
N SER A 295 -13.25 7.45 -16.87
CA SER A 295 -13.94 7.15 -18.13
C SER A 295 -13.00 6.77 -19.27
N HIS A 296 -11.71 7.13 -19.19
CA HIS A 296 -10.69 6.83 -20.19
C HIS A 296 -9.74 5.69 -19.77
N THR A 297 -10.05 4.94 -18.70
CA THR A 297 -9.19 3.83 -18.23
C THR A 297 -8.83 2.87 -19.36
N ARG A 298 -9.80 2.52 -20.21
CA ARG A 298 -9.60 1.57 -21.32
C ARG A 298 -8.56 2.06 -22.33
N ASP A 299 -8.55 3.37 -22.57
CA ASP A 299 -7.68 4.01 -23.56
C ASP A 299 -6.26 4.17 -23.02
N THR A 300 -6.11 4.38 -21.71
CA THR A 300 -4.84 4.72 -21.07
C THR A 300 -4.14 3.55 -20.39
N MET A 301 -4.83 2.48 -19.99
CA MET A 301 -4.23 1.43 -19.15
C MET A 301 -3.01 0.72 -19.77
N ASN A 302 -2.91 0.70 -21.09
CA ASN A 302 -1.78 0.09 -21.80
C ASN A 302 -0.59 1.06 -21.98
N SER A 303 -0.76 2.35 -21.78
CA SER A 303 0.27 3.39 -21.96
C SER A 303 0.64 4.13 -20.66
N ASP A 304 -0.23 4.09 -19.66
CA ASP A 304 0.03 4.62 -18.31
C ASP A 304 0.01 3.49 -17.27
N GLY A 305 1.19 3.13 -16.78
CA GLY A 305 1.35 2.06 -15.80
C GLY A 305 2.81 1.71 -15.53
N LEU A 306 3.10 0.44 -15.27
CA LEU A 306 4.48 -0.04 -15.06
C LEU A 306 5.41 0.31 -16.21
N ASN A 307 4.93 0.24 -17.45
CA ASN A 307 5.72 0.53 -18.63
C ASN A 307 6.11 2.02 -18.80
N SER A 308 5.42 2.94 -18.14
CA SER A 308 5.69 4.37 -18.16
C SER A 308 6.13 4.91 -16.79
N LEU A 309 6.37 4.02 -15.83
CA LEU A 309 6.78 4.36 -14.48
C LEU A 309 8.18 5.01 -14.50
N SER A 310 8.25 6.26 -14.04
CA SER A 310 9.48 7.02 -13.91
C SER A 310 9.57 7.62 -12.51
N TYR A 311 10.72 7.39 -11.86
CA TYR A 311 11.06 7.84 -10.52
C TYR A 311 12.59 7.75 -10.30
N ARG A 312 13.09 8.41 -9.26
CA ARG A 312 14.46 8.28 -8.76
C ARG A 312 14.41 7.83 -7.30
N VAL A 313 15.14 6.77 -6.97
CA VAL A 313 15.35 6.40 -5.56
C VAL A 313 16.33 7.39 -4.94
N VAL A 314 15.88 8.09 -3.90
CA VAL A 314 16.70 9.04 -3.14
C VAL A 314 17.44 8.32 -2.03
N GLU A 315 16.74 7.43 -1.31
CA GLU A 315 17.32 6.71 -0.17
C GLU A 315 16.59 5.39 0.09
N ILE A 316 17.34 4.38 0.55
CA ILE A 316 16.79 3.13 1.10
C ILE A 316 17.32 2.97 2.53
N LYS A 317 16.42 2.89 3.51
CA LYS A 317 16.76 2.62 4.91
C LYS A 317 16.05 1.36 5.40
N LYS A 318 16.82 0.37 5.87
CA LYS A 318 16.28 -0.84 6.51
C LYS A 318 16.22 -0.63 8.02
N TYR A 319 15.03 -0.36 8.54
CA TYR A 319 14.73 -0.31 9.97
C TYR A 319 14.40 -1.71 10.49
N PRO A 320 14.45 -1.97 11.81
CA PRO A 320 14.11 -3.29 12.36
C PRO A 320 12.76 -3.83 11.90
N LEU A 321 11.75 -2.96 11.80
CA LEU A 321 10.35 -3.34 11.55
C LEU A 321 9.88 -3.11 10.10
N TYR A 322 10.62 -2.37 9.28
CA TYR A 322 10.23 -2.06 7.89
C TYR A 322 11.42 -1.58 7.06
N THR A 323 11.29 -1.64 5.75
CA THR A 323 12.18 -0.96 4.81
C THR A 323 11.51 0.30 4.30
N GLN A 324 12.14 1.46 4.51
CA GLN A 324 11.70 2.72 3.91
C GLN A 324 12.46 2.97 2.62
N ILE A 325 11.73 3.32 1.56
CA ILE A 325 12.29 3.70 0.27
C ILE A 325 11.77 5.09 -0.07
N THR A 326 12.64 6.08 0.05
CA THR A 326 12.32 7.48 -0.28
C THR A 326 12.57 7.70 -1.78
N VAL A 327 11.55 8.20 -2.49
CA VAL A 327 11.57 8.34 -3.95
C VAL A 327 11.07 9.70 -4.42
N ASP A 328 11.77 10.25 -5.40
CA ASP A 328 11.30 11.38 -6.20
C ASP A 328 10.53 10.82 -7.40
N ILE A 329 9.22 11.12 -7.44
CA ILE A 329 8.31 10.68 -8.51
C ILE A 329 7.97 11.79 -9.50
N GLY A 330 8.67 12.92 -9.45
CA GLY A 330 8.39 14.13 -10.23
C GLY A 330 7.11 14.85 -9.81
N SER A 331 6.64 15.73 -10.67
CA SER A 331 5.45 16.57 -10.45
C SER A 331 4.35 16.25 -11.49
N PRO A 332 3.09 16.64 -11.23
CA PRO A 332 2.04 16.64 -12.26
C PRO A 332 2.52 17.40 -13.51
N ARG A 333 2.31 16.83 -14.71
CA ARG A 333 2.62 17.46 -15.99
C ARG A 333 1.39 18.02 -16.67
#